data_AF-A0A1I3UMT1-F1
#
_entry.id   AF-A0A1I3UMT1-F1
#
_cell.length_a   1.000
_cell.length_b   1.000
_cell.length_c   1.000
_cell.angle_alpha   90.00
_cell.angle_beta   90.00
_cell.angle_gamma   90.00
#
_symmetry.space_group_name_H-M   'P 1'
#
loop_
_entity.id
_entity.type
_entity.pdbx_description
1 polymer ?
#
loop_
_entity_poly.entity_id
_entity_poly.type
_entity_poly.pdbx_seq_one_letter_code
_entity_poly.pdbx_strand_id
1 'polypeptide(L)'
;MAEITNEKMERLHRSGALLSKSWLVFAHPDLKAQWEDLHKQSGMDLIKQDATAAAKIDGDVSAKFAHAFSGFSKLASARSELETTLKANVLSYISKGYVLGFGYELPRSVSSDPVAIPKAAWTGKCDWEKGTLSFRGLEFVDVRLTTNRIYNEILERSFLDCTPERAVGRPSIAKDIQTAIHALYEAGEIDTDASQKSHFSKAQRWLKLNRPNLDPISYETFRKNFSPFFNDLKKNKKQ
;
A
#
# COMPACT_ATOMS: atom_id res chain seq x y z
N MET A 1 -22.86 -0.57 1.68
CA MET A 1 -21.59 -1.31 1.50
C MET A 1 -21.21 -1.14 0.04
N ALA A 2 -20.06 -0.54 -0.28
CA ALA A 2 -19.66 -0.36 -1.67
C ALA A 2 -19.48 -1.74 -2.32
N GLU A 3 -20.08 -1.95 -3.48
CA GLU A 3 -19.88 -3.20 -4.23
C GLU A 3 -18.40 -3.33 -4.60
N ILE A 4 -17.79 -4.45 -4.20
CA ILE A 4 -16.41 -4.76 -4.52
C ILE A 4 -16.42 -5.24 -5.97
N THR A 5 -15.96 -4.39 -6.90
CA THR A 5 -15.86 -4.74 -8.31
C THR A 5 -14.72 -5.73 -8.56
N ASN A 6 -14.87 -6.56 -9.60
CA ASN A 6 -13.90 -7.57 -10.01
C ASN A 6 -12.47 -7.00 -10.18
N GLU A 7 -12.34 -5.81 -10.77
CA GLU A 7 -11.07 -5.12 -10.94
C GLU A 7 -10.38 -4.80 -9.60
N LYS A 8 -11.15 -4.49 -8.55
CA LYS A 8 -10.59 -4.24 -7.21
C LYS A 8 -10.04 -5.53 -6.61
N MET A 9 -10.72 -6.65 -6.81
CA MET A 9 -10.26 -7.96 -6.35
C MET A 9 -8.98 -8.39 -7.06
N GLU A 10 -8.90 -8.19 -8.38
CA GLU A 10 -7.65 -8.43 -9.12
C GLU A 10 -6.51 -7.55 -8.62
N ARG A 11 -6.77 -6.26 -8.40
CA ARG A 11 -5.76 -5.33 -7.89
C ARG A 11 -5.28 -5.72 -6.49
N LEU A 12 -6.21 -6.13 -5.61
CA LEU A 12 -5.91 -6.65 -4.28
C LEU A 12 -5.02 -7.88 -4.37
N HIS A 13 -5.39 -8.85 -5.19
CA HIS A 13 -4.61 -10.07 -5.40
C HIS A 13 -3.20 -9.75 -5.91
N ARG A 14 -3.06 -8.94 -6.96
CA ARG A 14 -1.75 -8.57 -7.53
C ARG A 14 -0.86 -7.81 -6.55
N SER A 15 -1.44 -6.99 -5.67
CA SER A 15 -0.71 -6.26 -4.62
C SER A 15 -0.22 -7.13 -3.46
N GLY A 16 -0.80 -8.33 -3.30
CA GLY A 16 -0.43 -9.27 -2.25
C GLY A 16 0.88 -10.01 -2.52
N ALA A 17 1.55 -10.41 -1.44
CA ALA A 17 2.73 -11.26 -1.51
C ALA A 17 2.32 -12.72 -1.75
N LEU A 18 3.02 -13.41 -2.64
CA LEU A 18 2.83 -14.85 -2.88
C LEU A 18 2.97 -15.65 -1.58
N LEU A 19 2.08 -16.62 -1.37
CA LEU A 19 2.08 -17.50 -0.19
C LEU A 19 3.47 -18.12 0.04
N SER A 20 4.13 -18.58 -1.02
CA SER A 20 5.48 -19.18 -0.99
C SER A 20 6.58 -18.28 -0.43
N LYS A 21 6.40 -16.95 -0.50
CA LYS A 21 7.37 -15.96 0.03
C LYS A 21 6.84 -15.21 1.25
N SER A 22 5.56 -15.38 1.56
CA SER A 22 4.88 -14.55 2.55
C SER A 22 5.44 -14.70 3.97
N TRP A 23 5.93 -15.88 4.34
CA TRP A 23 6.57 -16.13 5.63
C TRP A 23 7.87 -15.34 5.84
N LEU A 24 8.56 -14.93 4.78
CA LEU A 24 9.68 -13.98 4.85
C LEU A 24 9.23 -12.51 4.80
N VAL A 25 8.20 -12.22 4.00
CA VAL A 25 7.69 -10.84 3.83
C VAL A 25 7.07 -10.32 5.12
N PHE A 26 6.33 -11.19 5.84
CA PHE A 26 5.66 -10.85 7.10
C PHE A 26 6.45 -11.31 8.33
N ALA A 27 7.71 -11.74 8.16
CA ALA A 27 8.58 -12.11 9.27
C ALA A 27 8.88 -10.89 10.16
N HIS A 28 9.03 -11.12 11.46
CA HIS A 28 9.62 -10.13 12.35
C HIS A 28 11.08 -9.86 11.91
N PRO A 29 11.58 -8.62 11.95
CA PRO A 29 12.94 -8.28 11.56
C PRO A 29 14.01 -9.17 12.18
N ASP A 30 13.88 -9.50 13.47
CA ASP A 30 14.84 -10.36 14.18
C ASP A 30 14.89 -11.78 13.62
N LEU A 31 13.72 -12.38 13.34
CA LEU A 31 13.65 -13.72 12.77
C LEU A 31 14.14 -13.75 11.32
N LYS A 32 13.95 -12.65 10.58
CA LYS A 32 14.50 -12.48 9.25
C LYS A 32 16.02 -12.40 9.27
N ALA A 33 16.59 -11.64 10.21
CA ALA A 33 18.04 -11.57 10.40
C ALA A 33 18.61 -12.96 10.76
N GLN A 34 17.96 -13.70 11.66
CA GLN A 34 18.34 -15.08 11.99
C GLN A 34 18.28 -16.00 10.77
N TRP A 35 17.25 -15.86 9.92
CA TRP A 35 17.15 -16.64 8.69
C TRP A 35 18.31 -16.34 7.73
N GLU A 36 18.63 -15.06 7.53
CA GLU A 36 19.75 -14.62 6.71
C GLU A 36 21.08 -15.12 7.26
N ASP A 37 21.30 -15.07 8.57
CA ASP A 37 22.53 -15.55 9.21
C ASP A 37 22.69 -17.07 9.09
N LEU A 38 21.62 -17.83 9.25
CA LEU A 38 21.64 -19.28 9.01
C LEU A 38 21.90 -19.60 7.52
N HIS A 39 21.49 -18.75 6.59
CA HIS A 39 21.72 -18.96 5.15
C HIS A 39 23.10 -18.49 4.67
N LYS A 40 23.76 -17.59 5.41
CA LYS A 40 25.18 -17.26 5.18
C LYS A 40 26.11 -18.43 5.49
N GLN A 41 25.70 -19.32 6.40
CA GLN A 41 26.47 -20.53 6.70
C GLN A 41 26.39 -21.52 5.53
N SER A 42 27.52 -21.78 4.87
CA SER A 42 27.61 -22.76 3.80
C SER A 42 27.58 -24.17 4.36
N GLY A 43 26.56 -24.94 3.98
CA GLY A 43 26.42 -26.35 4.40
C GLY A 43 27.62 -27.20 3.94
N MET A 44 28.23 -26.87 2.80
CA MET A 44 29.41 -27.58 2.29
C MET A 44 30.66 -27.29 3.10
N ASP A 45 30.81 -26.08 3.63
CA ASP A 45 31.97 -25.73 4.45
C ASP A 45 31.88 -26.36 5.84
N LEU A 46 30.67 -26.48 6.40
CA LEU A 46 30.42 -27.26 7.61
C LEU A 46 30.73 -28.75 7.42
N ILE A 47 30.30 -29.36 6.30
CA ILE A 47 30.64 -30.76 6.00
C ILE A 47 32.15 -30.95 5.90
N LYS A 48 32.89 -30.04 5.26
CA LYS A 48 34.36 -30.12 5.18
C LYS A 48 35.01 -29.99 6.55
N GLN A 49 34.57 -29.04 7.37
CA GLN A 49 35.08 -28.86 8.73
C GLN A 49 34.78 -30.08 9.60
N ASP A 50 33.55 -30.59 9.56
CA ASP A 50 33.13 -31.76 10.34
C ASP A 50 33.82 -33.04 9.87
N ALA A 51 34.03 -33.22 8.56
CA ALA A 51 34.77 -34.36 8.02
C ALA A 51 36.25 -34.34 8.43
N THR A 52 36.89 -33.16 8.42
CA THR A 52 38.28 -33.02 8.90
C THR A 52 38.41 -33.22 10.41
N ALA A 53 37.38 -32.86 11.19
CA ALA A 53 37.31 -33.16 12.62
C ALA A 53 37.05 -34.66 12.87
N ALA A 54 36.14 -35.28 12.13
CA ALA A 54 35.79 -36.69 12.26
C ALA A 54 36.94 -37.63 11.88
N ALA A 55 37.81 -37.23 10.93
CA ALA A 55 39.02 -37.97 10.59
C ALA A 55 40.02 -38.10 11.75
N LYS A 56 39.95 -37.19 12.74
CA LYS A 56 40.83 -37.17 13.92
C LYS A 56 40.27 -37.93 15.13
N ILE A 57 39.03 -38.42 15.04
CA ILE A 57 38.39 -39.18 16.12
C ILE A 57 38.83 -40.65 15.98
N ASP A 58 39.22 -41.29 17.07
CA ASP A 58 39.33 -42.75 17.12
C ASP A 58 37.97 -43.36 17.47
N GLY A 59 37.48 -44.23 16.60
CA GLY A 59 36.14 -44.81 16.71
C GLY A 59 35.68 -45.54 15.45
N ASP A 60 34.56 -46.24 15.59
CA ASP A 60 33.90 -46.98 14.51
C ASP A 60 33.55 -46.06 13.33
N VAL A 61 33.59 -46.62 12.11
CA VAL A 61 33.29 -45.93 10.85
C VAL A 61 31.92 -45.24 10.92
N SER A 62 30.94 -45.88 11.56
CA SER A 62 29.61 -45.31 11.79
C SER A 62 29.65 -44.00 12.61
N ALA A 63 30.45 -43.96 13.68
CA ALA A 63 30.60 -42.76 14.51
C ALA A 63 31.32 -41.63 13.78
N LYS A 64 32.31 -41.96 12.93
CA LYS A 64 32.99 -40.98 12.07
C LYS A 64 32.04 -40.36 11.04
N PHE A 65 31.18 -41.18 10.43
CA PHE A 65 30.14 -40.70 9.51
C PHE A 65 29.13 -39.80 10.23
N ALA A 66 28.60 -40.22 11.39
CA ALA A 66 27.66 -39.41 12.16
C ALA A 66 28.26 -38.05 12.54
N HIS A 67 29.54 -38.02 12.94
CA HIS A 67 30.22 -36.79 13.29
C HIS A 67 30.46 -35.88 12.07
N ALA A 68 30.83 -36.45 10.92
CA ALA A 68 31.09 -35.72 9.67
C ALA A 68 29.86 -34.99 9.10
N PHE A 69 28.64 -35.40 9.48
CA PHE A 69 27.39 -34.75 9.06
C PHE A 69 26.67 -34.03 10.21
N SER A 70 27.27 -33.95 11.40
CA SER A 70 26.60 -33.43 12.60
C SER A 70 26.34 -31.92 12.54
N GLY A 71 27.26 -31.10 12.03
CA GLY A 71 27.05 -29.66 11.84
C GLY A 71 26.11 -29.35 10.69
N PHE A 72 26.18 -30.13 9.60
CA PHE A 72 25.21 -30.03 8.51
C PHE A 72 23.78 -30.35 8.97
N SER A 73 23.59 -31.47 9.68
CA SER A 73 22.27 -31.86 10.19
C SER A 73 21.74 -30.83 11.19
N LYS A 74 22.57 -30.32 12.11
CA LYS A 74 22.21 -29.21 13.01
C LYS A 74 21.77 -27.96 12.25
N LEU A 75 22.51 -27.54 11.23
CA LEU A 75 22.16 -26.39 10.41
C LEU A 75 20.85 -26.61 9.64
N ALA A 76 20.67 -27.79 9.05
CA ALA A 76 19.46 -28.15 8.32
C ALA A 76 18.23 -28.18 9.25
N SER A 77 18.36 -28.75 10.45
CA SER A 77 17.32 -28.73 11.48
C SER A 77 16.99 -27.30 11.91
N ALA A 78 17.99 -26.47 12.21
CA ALA A 78 17.78 -25.08 12.60
C ALA A 78 17.05 -24.26 11.52
N ARG A 79 17.38 -24.47 10.24
CA ARG A 79 16.67 -23.84 9.12
C ARG A 79 15.22 -24.31 9.06
N SER A 80 14.98 -25.62 9.14
CA SER A 80 13.64 -26.21 9.09
C SER A 80 12.74 -25.76 10.25
N GLU A 81 13.28 -25.69 11.47
CA GLU A 81 12.57 -25.21 12.65
C GLU A 81 12.20 -23.73 12.53
N LEU A 82 13.15 -22.90 12.07
CA LEU A 82 12.90 -21.47 11.86
C LEU A 82 11.86 -21.24 10.75
N GLU A 83 11.93 -21.99 9.66
CA GLU A 83 10.94 -21.94 8.57
C GLU A 83 9.54 -22.33 9.08
N THR A 84 9.44 -23.41 9.86
CA THR A 84 8.20 -23.87 10.49
C THR A 84 7.61 -22.78 11.39
N THR A 85 8.46 -22.14 12.19
CA THR A 85 8.08 -21.04 13.10
C THR A 85 7.56 -19.83 12.32
N LEU A 86 8.25 -19.43 11.26
CA LEU A 86 7.85 -18.31 10.40
C LEU A 86 6.51 -18.56 9.71
N LYS A 87 6.31 -19.77 9.17
CA LYS A 87 5.03 -20.18 8.57
C LYS A 87 3.91 -20.18 9.60
N ALA A 88 4.14 -20.71 10.80
CA ALA A 88 3.17 -20.70 11.89
C ALA A 88 2.78 -19.28 12.33
N ASN A 89 3.74 -18.35 12.36
CA ASN A 89 3.49 -16.93 12.67
C ASN A 89 2.54 -16.28 11.66
N VAL A 90 2.74 -16.55 10.35
CA VAL A 90 1.84 -16.05 9.32
C VAL A 90 0.43 -16.60 9.50
N LEU A 91 0.27 -17.89 9.76
CA LEU A 91 -1.07 -18.47 10.02
C LEU A 91 -1.74 -17.85 11.25
N SER A 92 -0.96 -17.55 12.30
CA SER A 92 -1.43 -16.81 13.48
C SER A 92 -1.86 -15.37 13.14
N TYR A 93 -1.16 -14.67 12.24
CA TYR A 93 -1.60 -13.35 11.79
C TYR A 93 -2.88 -13.40 10.96
N ILE A 94 -3.07 -14.45 10.16
CA ILE A 94 -4.30 -14.67 9.40
C ILE A 94 -5.47 -14.98 10.33
N SER A 95 -5.29 -15.86 11.32
CA SER A 95 -6.35 -16.21 12.26
C SER A 95 -6.81 -15.00 13.09
N LYS A 96 -5.86 -14.17 13.53
CA LYS A 96 -6.13 -12.88 14.20
C LYS A 96 -6.73 -11.83 13.26
N GLY A 97 -6.62 -12.01 11.95
CA GLY A 97 -7.18 -11.12 10.93
C GLY A 97 -6.34 -9.88 10.63
N TYR A 98 -5.03 -9.92 10.92
CA TYR A 98 -4.09 -8.86 10.51
C TYR A 98 -3.70 -9.00 9.03
N VAL A 99 -3.68 -10.25 8.56
CA VAL A 99 -3.34 -10.62 7.19
C VAL A 99 -4.57 -11.27 6.56
N LEU A 100 -4.87 -10.87 5.34
CA LEU A 100 -5.96 -11.38 4.53
C LEU A 100 -5.39 -12.14 3.34
N GLY A 101 -6.04 -13.25 2.98
CA GLY A 101 -5.63 -14.07 1.87
C GLY A 101 -6.61 -13.99 0.70
N PHE A 102 -6.06 -13.98 -0.51
CA PHE A 102 -6.80 -13.94 -1.76
C PHE A 102 -6.22 -15.01 -2.69
N GLY A 103 -7.08 -15.68 -3.47
CA GLY A 103 -6.64 -16.68 -4.43
C GLY A 103 -7.76 -17.03 -5.39
N TYR A 104 -7.48 -17.90 -6.35
CA TYR A 104 -8.48 -18.39 -7.30
C TYR A 104 -9.00 -19.74 -6.82
N GLU A 105 -10.31 -19.90 -6.79
CA GLU A 105 -10.95 -21.20 -6.52
C GLU A 105 -10.89 -22.08 -7.77
N LEU A 106 -10.60 -23.37 -7.60
CA LEU A 106 -10.69 -24.37 -8.67
C LEU A 106 -12.08 -25.03 -8.69
N PRO A 107 -12.62 -25.34 -9.89
CA PRO A 107 -12.02 -25.16 -11.21
C PRO A 107 -12.05 -23.70 -11.70
N ARG A 108 -10.91 -23.23 -12.22
CA ARG A 108 -10.73 -21.87 -12.72
C ARG A 108 -11.08 -21.76 -14.21
N SER A 109 -11.88 -20.76 -14.57
CA SER A 109 -12.04 -20.24 -15.93
C SER A 109 -11.16 -19.01 -16.17
N VAL A 110 -11.02 -18.57 -17.42
CA VAL A 110 -10.28 -17.34 -17.77
C VAL A 110 -10.91 -16.09 -17.15
N SER A 111 -12.23 -16.12 -16.92
CA SER A 111 -13.00 -15.04 -16.30
C SER A 111 -13.18 -15.21 -14.79
N SER A 112 -12.47 -16.16 -14.16
CA SER A 112 -12.59 -16.38 -12.71
C SER A 112 -11.86 -15.27 -11.98
N ASP A 113 -12.59 -14.57 -11.12
CA ASP A 113 -12.03 -13.52 -10.29
C ASP A 113 -11.35 -14.12 -9.03
N PRO A 114 -10.33 -13.46 -8.48
CA PRO A 114 -9.77 -13.88 -7.21
C PRO A 114 -10.78 -13.63 -6.09
N VAL A 115 -10.91 -14.61 -5.21
CA VAL A 115 -11.82 -14.59 -4.06
C VAL A 115 -11.04 -14.43 -2.76
N ALA A 116 -11.66 -13.75 -1.80
CA ALA A 116 -11.13 -13.67 -0.44
C ALA A 116 -11.26 -15.04 0.23
N ILE A 117 -10.15 -15.56 0.73
CA ILE A 117 -10.09 -16.87 1.37
C ILE A 117 -10.64 -16.74 2.79
N PRO A 118 -11.72 -17.45 3.15
CA PRO A 118 -12.30 -17.39 4.49
C PRO A 118 -11.28 -17.80 5.55
N LYS A 119 -11.33 -17.17 6.73
CA LYS A 119 -10.45 -17.52 7.87
C LYS A 119 -10.48 -19.02 8.21
N ALA A 120 -11.66 -19.64 8.11
CA ALA A 120 -11.83 -21.06 8.36
C ALA A 120 -11.07 -21.96 7.36
N ALA A 121 -10.85 -21.52 6.12
CA ALA A 121 -10.15 -22.33 5.12
C ALA A 121 -8.65 -22.50 5.45
N TRP A 122 -8.08 -21.60 6.25
CA TRP A 122 -6.68 -21.65 6.66
C TRP A 122 -6.35 -22.76 7.67
N THR A 123 -7.35 -23.43 8.23
CA THR A 123 -7.13 -24.66 9.01
C THR A 123 -6.99 -25.89 8.11
N GLY A 124 -7.13 -25.73 6.79
CA GLY A 124 -6.94 -26.77 5.80
C GLY A 124 -5.47 -27.09 5.50
N LYS A 125 -5.23 -27.84 4.43
CA LYS A 125 -3.88 -28.19 3.98
C LYS A 125 -3.31 -27.02 3.18
N CYS A 126 -2.27 -26.38 3.72
CA CYS A 126 -1.56 -25.27 3.09
C CYS A 126 -0.25 -25.78 2.46
N ASP A 127 -0.16 -25.78 1.13
CA ASP A 127 1.07 -26.04 0.39
C ASP A 127 1.77 -24.72 0.08
N TRP A 128 2.79 -24.41 0.89
CA TRP A 128 3.51 -23.14 0.79
C TRP A 128 4.32 -23.05 -0.50
N GLU A 129 4.89 -24.15 -0.99
CA GLU A 129 5.74 -24.13 -2.19
C GLU A 129 4.92 -23.87 -3.45
N LYS A 130 3.80 -24.59 -3.59
CA LYS A 130 2.89 -24.44 -4.72
C LYS A 130 1.99 -23.21 -4.60
N GLY A 131 1.90 -22.64 -3.40
CA GLY A 131 1.02 -21.51 -3.13
C GLY A 131 -0.45 -21.91 -3.21
N THR A 132 -0.79 -23.11 -2.73
CA THR A 132 -2.16 -23.65 -2.77
C THR A 132 -2.70 -23.93 -1.37
N LEU A 133 -4.03 -23.82 -1.23
CA LEU A 133 -4.74 -24.10 0.01
C LEU A 133 -5.95 -24.98 -0.28
N SER A 134 -6.03 -26.14 0.38
CA SER A 134 -7.14 -27.07 0.22
C SER A 134 -7.95 -27.17 1.50
N PHE A 135 -9.27 -26.96 1.43
CA PHE A 135 -10.17 -27.03 2.57
C PHE A 135 -11.56 -27.54 2.16
N ARG A 136 -12.02 -28.64 2.78
CA ARG A 136 -13.37 -29.21 2.59
C ARG A 136 -13.77 -29.39 1.11
N GLY A 137 -12.84 -29.85 0.28
CA GLY A 137 -13.08 -30.07 -1.15
C GLY A 137 -12.93 -28.81 -2.02
N LEU A 138 -12.71 -27.64 -1.42
CA LEU A 138 -12.31 -26.43 -2.12
C LEU A 138 -10.79 -26.39 -2.24
N GLU A 139 -10.31 -25.96 -3.40
CA GLU A 139 -8.89 -25.74 -3.64
C GLU A 139 -8.67 -24.32 -4.14
N PHE A 140 -7.82 -23.59 -3.45
CA PHE A 140 -7.38 -22.25 -3.83
C PHE A 140 -5.97 -22.31 -4.39
N VAL A 141 -5.75 -21.64 -5.52
CA VAL A 141 -4.46 -21.54 -6.22
C VAL A 141 -4.02 -20.09 -6.40
N ASP A 142 -2.71 -19.90 -6.62
CA ASP A 142 -2.06 -18.57 -6.65
C ASP A 142 -2.47 -17.74 -5.45
N VAL A 143 -2.33 -18.35 -4.26
CA VAL A 143 -2.73 -17.72 -3.01
C VAL A 143 -1.73 -16.61 -2.67
N ARG A 144 -2.27 -15.43 -2.38
CA ARG A 144 -1.54 -14.23 -2.02
C ARG A 144 -2.07 -13.62 -0.74
N LEU A 145 -1.16 -13.07 0.04
CA LEU A 145 -1.43 -12.49 1.34
C LEU A 145 -1.21 -10.98 1.30
N THR A 146 -2.14 -10.23 1.89
CA THR A 146 -2.09 -8.77 2.00
C THR A 146 -2.41 -8.32 3.41
N THR A 147 -2.10 -7.06 3.72
CA THR A 147 -2.41 -6.46 5.03
C THR A 147 -3.74 -5.71 4.98
N ASN A 148 -4.37 -5.53 6.14
CA ASN A 148 -5.57 -4.68 6.25
C ASN A 148 -5.34 -3.26 5.73
N ARG A 149 -4.12 -2.73 5.85
CA ARG A 149 -3.78 -1.42 5.32
C ARG A 149 -3.95 -1.37 3.80
N ILE A 150 -3.37 -2.33 3.07
CA ILE A 150 -3.46 -2.39 1.60
C ILE A 150 -4.91 -2.70 1.18
N TYR A 151 -5.57 -3.59 1.92
CA TYR A 151 -6.98 -3.92 1.71
C TYR A 151 -7.86 -2.67 1.77
N ASN A 152 -7.75 -1.90 2.86
CA ASN A 152 -8.48 -0.65 3.02
C ASN A 152 -8.05 0.40 1.98
N GLU A 153 -6.75 0.54 1.70
CA GLU A 153 -6.28 1.49 0.68
C GLU A 153 -6.90 1.20 -0.70
N ILE A 154 -7.03 -0.05 -1.13
CA ILE A 154 -7.60 -0.37 -2.45
C ILE A 154 -9.13 -0.26 -2.46
N LEU A 155 -9.79 -0.66 -1.37
CA LEU A 155 -11.25 -0.60 -1.27
C LEU A 155 -11.80 0.81 -1.01
N GLU A 156 -11.11 1.61 -0.19
CA GLU A 156 -11.53 2.96 0.18
C GLU A 156 -11.06 4.02 -0.83
N ARG A 157 -9.88 3.87 -1.46
CA ARG A 157 -9.36 4.89 -2.40
C ARG A 157 -9.88 4.78 -3.83
N SER A 158 -10.77 3.84 -4.13
CA SER A 158 -11.30 3.67 -5.49
C SER A 158 -12.37 4.71 -5.89
N PHE A 159 -12.63 5.72 -5.04
CA PHE A 159 -13.44 6.91 -5.35
C PHE A 159 -12.66 8.23 -5.35
N LEU A 160 -11.34 8.19 -5.17
CA LEU A 160 -10.51 9.38 -5.36
C LEU A 160 -9.85 9.25 -6.72
N ASP A 161 -10.38 10.00 -7.68
CA ASP A 161 -9.71 10.32 -8.92
C ASP A 161 -8.21 10.49 -8.66
N CYS A 162 -7.37 9.80 -9.45
CA CYS A 162 -5.93 9.99 -9.47
C CYS A 162 -5.55 11.37 -10.05
N THR A 163 -6.24 12.44 -9.67
CA THR A 163 -5.66 13.77 -9.67
C THR A 163 -4.90 13.92 -8.35
N PRO A 164 -3.63 14.38 -8.36
CA PRO A 164 -2.91 14.61 -7.13
C PRO A 164 -3.64 15.67 -6.29
N GLU A 165 -4.40 15.24 -5.29
CA GLU A 165 -4.95 16.09 -4.25
C GLU A 165 -3.77 16.73 -3.51
N ARG A 166 -3.48 17.97 -3.88
CA ARG A 166 -2.70 18.88 -3.04
C ARG A 166 -3.36 18.89 -1.68
N ALA A 167 -2.56 18.68 -0.63
CA ALA A 167 -2.99 18.73 0.76
C ALA A 167 -4.03 19.85 0.97
N VAL A 168 -5.18 19.51 1.56
CA VAL A 168 -6.25 20.46 1.91
C VAL A 168 -5.70 21.42 2.97
N GLY A 169 -4.91 22.39 2.51
CA GLY A 169 -4.70 23.64 3.21
C GLY A 169 -5.98 24.46 3.11
N ARG A 170 -6.16 25.33 4.11
CA ARG A 170 -7.21 26.35 4.24
C ARG A 170 -7.92 26.67 2.89
N PRO A 171 -9.26 26.54 2.78
CA PRO A 171 -9.97 26.76 1.53
C PRO A 171 -9.54 28.09 0.90
N SER A 172 -9.12 28.01 -0.37
CA SER A 172 -8.52 29.16 -1.05
C SER A 172 -9.55 30.26 -1.26
N ILE A 173 -9.28 31.42 -0.67
CA ILE A 173 -10.07 32.66 -0.81
C ILE A 173 -10.11 33.17 -2.27
N ALA A 174 -9.25 32.62 -3.14
CA ALA A 174 -9.21 32.96 -4.56
C ALA A 174 -10.55 32.76 -5.26
N LYS A 175 -11.29 31.69 -4.93
CA LYS A 175 -12.60 31.40 -5.54
C LYS A 175 -13.62 32.48 -5.19
N ASP A 176 -13.72 32.86 -3.91
CA ASP A 176 -14.65 33.89 -3.47
C ASP A 176 -14.31 35.26 -4.07
N ILE A 177 -13.02 35.61 -4.16
CA ILE A 177 -12.57 36.84 -4.83
C ILE A 177 -12.97 36.83 -6.31
N GLN A 178 -12.76 35.73 -7.03
CA GLN A 178 -13.15 35.60 -8.44
C GLN A 178 -14.67 35.72 -8.62
N THR A 179 -15.47 35.08 -7.76
CA THR A 179 -16.93 35.21 -7.79
C THR A 179 -17.37 36.66 -7.58
N ALA A 180 -16.76 37.36 -6.61
CA ALA A 180 -17.06 38.76 -6.35
C ALA A 180 -16.74 39.66 -7.56
N ILE A 181 -15.60 39.42 -8.21
CA ILE A 181 -15.17 40.18 -9.39
C ILE A 181 -16.10 39.94 -10.57
N HIS A 182 -16.48 38.68 -10.84
CA HIS A 182 -17.41 38.35 -11.91
C HIS A 182 -18.78 39.00 -11.69
N ALA A 183 -19.33 38.90 -10.48
CA ALA A 183 -20.62 39.52 -10.15
C ALA A 183 -20.57 41.06 -10.30
N LEU A 184 -19.48 41.70 -9.89
CA LEU A 184 -19.30 43.14 -10.06
C LEU A 184 -19.09 43.55 -11.53
N TYR A 185 -18.48 42.69 -12.35
CA TYR A 185 -18.34 42.93 -13.77
C TYR A 185 -19.68 42.80 -14.51
N GLU A 186 -20.47 41.76 -14.22
CA GLU A 186 -21.83 41.59 -14.75
C GLU A 186 -22.76 42.75 -14.34
N ALA A 187 -22.58 43.29 -13.13
CA ALA A 187 -23.29 44.48 -12.66
C ALA A 187 -22.77 45.79 -13.28
N GLY A 188 -21.76 45.77 -14.13
CA GLY A 188 -21.16 46.96 -14.75
C GLY A 188 -20.38 47.86 -13.78
N GLU A 189 -20.04 47.36 -12.59
CA GLU A 189 -19.36 48.13 -11.54
C GLU A 189 -17.83 48.11 -11.62
N ILE A 190 -17.28 47.24 -12.46
CA ILE A 190 -15.84 47.16 -12.77
C ILE A 190 -15.55 48.02 -14.01
N ASP A 191 -14.84 49.12 -13.77
CA ASP A 191 -14.32 49.97 -14.83
C ASP A 191 -12.90 49.51 -15.21
N THR A 192 -12.75 49.09 -16.46
CA THR A 192 -11.46 48.65 -17.00
C THR A 192 -10.48 49.81 -17.22
N ASP A 193 -10.93 51.06 -17.31
CA ASP A 193 -10.04 52.21 -17.52
C ASP A 193 -9.47 52.74 -16.20
N ALA A 194 -10.16 52.48 -15.09
CA ALA A 194 -9.71 52.84 -13.75
C ALA A 194 -8.61 51.90 -13.19
N SER A 195 -8.00 52.29 -12.08
CA SER A 195 -6.99 51.47 -11.40
C SER A 195 -7.62 50.22 -10.76
N GLN A 196 -6.93 49.08 -10.75
CA GLN A 196 -7.40 47.90 -9.99
C GLN A 196 -7.65 48.22 -8.51
N LYS A 197 -6.91 49.19 -7.95
CA LYS A 197 -7.04 49.62 -6.56
C LYS A 197 -8.40 50.26 -6.25
N SER A 198 -9.01 50.97 -7.20
CA SER A 198 -10.31 51.63 -6.97
C SER A 198 -11.46 50.65 -6.82
N HIS A 199 -11.30 49.42 -7.31
CA HIS A 199 -12.32 48.36 -7.24
C HIS A 199 -12.25 47.53 -5.96
N PHE A 200 -11.18 47.66 -5.18
CA PHE A 200 -10.95 46.84 -3.99
C PHE A 200 -12.03 47.04 -2.92
N SER A 201 -12.41 48.29 -2.65
CA SER A 201 -13.44 48.60 -1.66
C SER A 201 -14.82 48.05 -2.05
N LYS A 202 -15.14 48.05 -3.36
CA LYS A 202 -16.37 47.45 -3.89
C LYS A 202 -16.36 45.93 -3.72
N ALA A 203 -15.26 45.27 -4.08
CA ALA A 203 -15.10 43.83 -3.91
C ALA A 203 -15.18 43.41 -2.43
N GLN A 204 -14.56 44.16 -1.52
CA GLN A 204 -14.68 43.91 -0.08
C GLN A 204 -16.12 44.07 0.43
N ARG A 205 -16.85 45.09 -0.02
CA ARG A 205 -18.25 45.30 0.35
C ARG A 205 -19.13 44.15 -0.14
N TRP A 206 -18.92 43.70 -1.38
CA TRP A 206 -19.64 42.57 -1.95
C TRP A 206 -19.36 41.27 -1.19
N LEU A 207 -18.09 41.00 -0.85
CA LEU A 207 -17.69 39.82 -0.07
C LEU A 207 -18.28 39.83 1.34
N LYS A 208 -18.30 41.00 2.01
CA LYS A 208 -18.90 41.12 3.34
C LYS A 208 -20.40 40.82 3.34
N LEU A 209 -21.11 41.17 2.27
CA LEU A 209 -22.55 40.95 2.13
C LEU A 209 -22.88 39.49 1.79
N ASN A 210 -22.12 38.88 0.87
CA ASN A 210 -22.42 37.54 0.32
C ASN A 210 -21.67 36.40 1.03
N ARG A 211 -20.60 36.71 1.77
CA ARG A 211 -19.75 35.76 2.50
C ARG A 211 -19.39 36.35 3.89
N PRO A 212 -20.35 36.46 4.83
CA PRO A 212 -20.12 37.12 6.12
C PRO A 212 -19.11 36.40 7.03
N ASN A 213 -18.84 35.12 6.76
CA ASN A 213 -17.89 34.29 7.54
C ASN A 213 -16.44 34.36 7.02
N LEU A 214 -16.14 35.25 6.07
CA LEU A 214 -14.82 35.36 5.47
C LEU A 214 -14.00 36.44 6.17
N ASP A 215 -12.77 36.10 6.58
CA ASP A 215 -11.85 37.07 7.18
C ASP A 215 -11.57 38.24 6.21
N PRO A 216 -11.37 39.47 6.71
CA PRO A 216 -11.02 40.61 5.89
C PRO A 216 -9.80 40.31 5.00
N ILE A 217 -9.98 40.40 3.68
CA ILE A 217 -8.92 40.13 2.72
C ILE A 217 -7.95 41.31 2.62
N SER A 218 -6.65 41.01 2.50
CA SER A 218 -5.63 42.03 2.23
C SER A 218 -5.70 42.50 0.77
N TYR A 219 -5.25 43.73 0.52
CA TYR A 219 -5.17 44.27 -0.83
C TYR A 219 -4.24 43.45 -1.74
N GLU A 220 -3.14 42.93 -1.20
CA GLU A 220 -2.18 42.14 -1.98
C GLU A 220 -2.79 40.79 -2.40
N THR A 221 -3.55 40.15 -1.51
CA THR A 221 -4.32 38.94 -1.83
C THR A 221 -5.36 39.22 -2.90
N PHE A 222 -6.07 40.35 -2.82
CA PHE A 222 -7.02 40.77 -3.85
C PHE A 222 -6.33 41.01 -5.19
N ARG A 223 -5.27 41.83 -5.21
CA ARG A 223 -4.52 42.19 -6.41
C ARG A 223 -4.00 40.97 -7.14
N LYS A 224 -3.43 40.00 -6.41
CA LYS A 224 -2.89 38.76 -6.99
C LYS A 224 -3.96 37.95 -7.73
N ASN A 225 -5.18 37.92 -7.22
CA ASN A 225 -6.29 37.16 -7.82
C ASN A 225 -7.10 37.96 -8.85
N PHE A 226 -7.11 39.30 -8.74
CA PHE A 226 -7.82 40.20 -9.66
C PHE A 226 -7.00 40.58 -10.90
N SER A 227 -5.68 40.70 -10.76
CA SER A 227 -4.80 41.17 -11.85
C SER A 227 -4.92 40.36 -13.15
N PRO A 228 -4.95 39.02 -13.14
CA PRO A 228 -5.09 38.23 -14.37
C PRO A 228 -6.39 38.57 -15.10
N PHE A 229 -7.51 38.54 -14.37
CA PHE A 229 -8.84 38.82 -14.91
C PHE A 229 -8.95 40.25 -15.47
N PHE A 230 -8.47 41.25 -14.72
CA PHE A 230 -8.53 42.64 -15.13
C PHE A 230 -7.66 42.94 -16.36
N ASN A 231 -6.51 42.27 -16.48
CA ASN A 231 -5.64 42.41 -17.65
C ASN A 231 -6.24 41.74 -18.89
N ASP A 232 -6.93 40.62 -18.73
CA ASP A 232 -7.62 39.96 -19.85
C ASP A 232 -8.80 40.80 -20.34
N LEU A 233 -9.57 41.41 -19.43
CA LEU A 233 -10.61 42.38 -19.80
C LEU A 233 -10.04 43.59 -20.57
N LYS A 234 -8.89 44.12 -20.16
CA LYS A 234 -8.20 45.21 -20.87
C LYS A 234 -7.73 44.82 -22.27
N LYS A 235 -7.31 43.57 -22.47
CA LYS A 235 -6.89 43.06 -23.78
C LYS A 235 -8.07 42.90 -24.73
N ASN A 236 -9.18 42.36 -24.24
CA ASN A 236 -10.39 42.15 -25.04
C ASN A 236 -11.08 43.47 -25.45
N LYS A 237 -10.89 44.55 -24.69
CA LYS A 237 -11.39 45.90 -25.04
C LYS A 237 -10.53 46.63 -26.09
N LYS A 238 -9.30 46.15 -26.37
CA LYS A 238 -8.37 46.76 -27.35
C LYS A 238 -8.43 46.14 -28.74
N GLN A 239 -9.21 45.07 -28.91
CA GLN A 239 -9.60 44.52 -30.22
C GLN A 239 -10.92 45.14 -30.66
#